data_AF-A0A7C4BI17-F1
#
_entry.id   AF-A0A7C4BI17-F1
#
_cell.length_a   1.000
_cell.length_b   1.000
_cell.length_c   1.000
_cell.angle_alpha   90.00
_cell.angle_beta   90.00
_cell.angle_gamma   90.00
#
_symmetry.space_group_name_H-M   'P 1'
#
loop_
_entity.id
_entity.type
_entity.pdbx_description
1 polymer ?
#
loop_
_entity_poly.entity_id
_entity_poly.type
_entity_poly.pdbx_seq_one_letter_code
_entity_poly.pdbx_strand_id
1 'polypeptide(L)'
;MYERFCRSAVRMGATGAKVVATKKVFTAEWVRLKCRYGCGGWGKRLTCPPYSPTPEETRRVLDEYESAVLIHCPSGSGSMPGEIVPKLEREAFLAGYYKAFGFASGPCGLCQRCSLKACAHPAQARPAMEASGIDVFRTARAAGFPIEVVRAPDCSQNYYGLVLIE
;
A
#
# COMPACT_ATOMS: atom_id res chain seq x y z
N MET A 1 16.61 -0.14 13.71
CA MET A 1 16.91 -1.35 12.90
C MET A 1 16.25 -1.29 11.50
N TYR A 2 14.98 -0.90 11.40
CA TYR A 2 14.22 -0.89 10.14
C TYR A 2 14.59 0.23 9.15
N GLU A 3 15.34 1.25 9.58
CA GLU A 3 15.79 2.38 8.72
C GLU A 3 16.53 1.95 7.44
N ARG A 4 17.13 0.76 7.42
CA ARG A 4 17.75 0.22 6.19
C ARG A 4 16.73 0.03 5.07
N PHE A 5 15.50 -0.33 5.40
CA PHE A 5 14.42 -0.53 4.44
C PHE A 5 13.88 0.80 3.91
N CYS A 6 13.86 1.85 4.72
CA CYS A 6 13.57 3.19 4.23
C CYS A 6 14.60 3.65 3.19
N ARG A 7 15.90 3.43 3.45
CA ARG A 7 16.95 3.70 2.46
C ARG A 7 16.80 2.84 1.21
N SER A 8 16.41 1.57 1.36
CA SER A 8 16.19 0.71 0.20
C SER A 8 15.00 1.16 -0.65
N ALA A 9 13.88 1.53 -0.02
CA ALA A 9 12.73 2.09 -0.73
C ALA A 9 13.09 3.36 -1.52
N VAL A 10 13.90 4.25 -0.95
CA VAL A 10 14.37 5.46 -1.65
C VAL A 10 15.29 5.11 -2.83
N ARG A 11 16.21 4.14 -2.68
CA ARG A 11 17.00 3.63 -3.82
C ARG A 11 16.15 2.99 -4.91
N MET A 12 14.98 2.46 -4.57
CA MET A 12 14.00 1.90 -5.51
C MET A 12 13.09 2.97 -6.15
N GLY A 13 13.31 4.26 -5.86
CA GLY A 13 12.59 5.38 -6.49
C GLY A 13 11.51 6.04 -5.64
N ALA A 14 11.35 5.65 -4.37
CA ALA A 14 10.49 6.40 -3.45
C ALA A 14 11.09 7.79 -3.16
N THR A 15 10.25 8.82 -3.11
CA THR A 15 10.69 10.16 -2.69
C THR A 15 10.87 10.25 -1.18
N GLY A 16 10.11 9.45 -0.43
CA GLY A 16 10.24 9.35 1.01
C GLY A 16 9.85 7.98 1.53
N ALA A 17 10.43 7.59 2.65
CA ALA A 17 10.01 6.42 3.40
C ALA A 17 10.25 6.66 4.89
N LYS A 18 9.34 6.19 5.75
CA LYS A 18 9.45 6.30 7.22
C LYS A 18 9.05 5.00 7.89
N VAL A 19 9.77 4.65 8.94
CA VAL A 19 9.30 3.62 9.88
C VAL A 19 8.14 4.21 10.69
N VAL A 20 7.05 3.46 10.77
CA VAL A 20 5.85 3.83 11.53
C VAL A 20 5.44 2.68 12.43
N ALA A 21 4.86 3.01 13.58
CA ALA A 21 4.19 2.01 14.41
C ALA A 21 2.86 1.62 13.73
N THR A 22 2.56 0.33 13.68
CA THR A 22 1.32 -0.22 13.08
C THR A 22 0.05 0.33 13.73
N LYS A 23 0.08 0.64 15.04
CA LYS A 23 -0.98 1.38 15.75
C LYS A 23 -1.28 2.79 15.21
N LYS A 24 -0.43 3.32 14.32
CA LYS A 24 -0.62 4.58 13.59
C LYS A 24 -0.97 4.36 12.11
N VAL A 25 -1.30 3.13 11.73
CA VAL A 25 -1.94 2.76 10.46
C VAL A 25 -3.41 2.53 10.75
N PHE A 26 -4.28 3.37 10.18
CA PHE A 26 -5.68 3.40 10.56
C PHE A 26 -6.53 2.68 9.53
N THR A 27 -7.47 1.84 9.95
CA THR A 27 -8.49 1.26 9.07
C THR A 27 -9.87 1.82 9.36
N ALA A 28 -10.72 1.93 8.34
CA ALA A 28 -12.10 2.37 8.52
C ALA A 28 -13.04 1.79 7.45
N GLU A 29 -14.28 1.51 7.85
CA GLU A 29 -15.31 0.93 6.96
C GLU A 29 -15.65 1.82 5.77
N TRP A 30 -15.66 3.15 5.98
CA TRP A 30 -15.98 4.12 4.93
C TRP A 30 -14.99 4.05 3.75
N VAL A 31 -13.75 3.60 3.98
CA VAL A 31 -12.74 3.47 2.93
C VAL A 31 -13.21 2.47 1.86
N ARG A 32 -13.78 1.34 2.30
CA ARG A 32 -14.34 0.33 1.39
C ARG A 32 -15.56 0.86 0.65
N LEU A 33 -16.38 1.69 1.28
CA LEU A 33 -17.51 2.36 0.62
C LEU A 33 -17.01 3.31 -0.48
N LYS A 34 -15.95 4.08 -0.24
CA LYS A 34 -15.33 4.90 -1.31
C LYS A 34 -14.78 4.06 -2.45
N CYS A 35 -14.16 2.92 -2.17
CA CYS A 35 -13.75 2.00 -3.25
C CYS A 35 -14.96 1.49 -4.06
N ARG A 36 -16.06 1.14 -3.39
CA ARG A 36 -17.25 0.58 -4.05
C ARG A 36 -17.97 1.57 -4.94
N TYR A 37 -18.12 2.81 -4.49
CA TYR A 37 -18.97 3.80 -5.14
C TYR A 37 -18.19 4.94 -5.82
N GLY A 38 -16.88 5.06 -5.55
CA GLY A 38 -16.04 6.14 -6.08
C GLY A 38 -14.86 5.68 -6.96
N CYS A 39 -14.62 4.37 -7.09
CA CYS A 39 -13.52 3.84 -7.92
C CYS A 39 -14.04 2.95 -9.04
N GLY A 40 -13.58 3.21 -10.27
CA GLY A 40 -13.87 2.36 -11.43
C GLY A 40 -13.18 0.99 -11.40
N GLY A 41 -12.40 0.67 -10.36
CA GLY A 41 -11.64 -0.57 -10.20
C GLY A 41 -12.33 -1.67 -9.38
N TRP A 42 -13.49 -1.41 -8.77
CA TRP A 42 -14.22 -2.39 -7.96
C TRP A 42 -14.51 -3.66 -8.75
N GLY A 43 -14.17 -4.83 -8.19
CA GLY A 43 -14.38 -6.14 -8.80
C GLY A 43 -13.52 -6.45 -10.03
N LYS A 44 -12.62 -5.55 -10.43
CA LYS A 44 -11.82 -5.71 -11.68
C LYS A 44 -10.45 -6.36 -11.47
N ARG A 45 -9.92 -6.36 -10.25
CA ARG A 45 -8.58 -6.88 -9.91
C ARG A 45 -8.66 -7.72 -8.65
N LEU A 46 -7.88 -8.82 -8.60
CA LEU A 46 -7.74 -9.64 -7.38
C LEU A 46 -7.13 -8.87 -6.19
N THR A 47 -6.46 -7.74 -6.45
CA THR A 47 -5.89 -6.84 -5.43
C THR A 47 -6.86 -5.74 -4.98
N CYS A 48 -8.10 -5.75 -5.49
CA CYS A 48 -9.15 -4.79 -5.16
C CYS A 48 -10.36 -5.49 -4.54
N PRO A 49 -11.22 -4.77 -3.83
CA PRO A 49 -12.46 -5.35 -3.31
C PRO A 49 -13.34 -5.88 -4.46
N PRO A 50 -14.11 -6.96 -4.25
CA PRO A 50 -14.29 -7.66 -2.96
C PRO A 50 -13.17 -8.66 -2.61
N TYR A 51 -12.18 -8.84 -3.48
CA TYR A 51 -11.14 -9.87 -3.35
C TYR A 51 -10.01 -9.50 -2.38
N SER A 52 -9.72 -8.21 -2.23
CA SER A 52 -8.77 -7.73 -1.21
C SER A 52 -9.35 -7.84 0.21
N PRO A 53 -8.49 -7.89 1.24
CA PRO A 53 -8.91 -7.91 2.64
C PRO A 53 -9.95 -6.84 2.98
N THR A 54 -10.83 -7.17 3.90
CA THR A 54 -11.77 -6.24 4.52
C THR A 54 -11.06 -5.33 5.54
N PRO A 55 -11.63 -4.16 5.88
CA PRO A 55 -11.06 -3.29 6.91
C PRO A 55 -10.88 -3.99 8.27
N GLU A 56 -11.76 -4.92 8.61
CA GLU A 56 -11.68 -5.73 9.82
C GLU A 56 -10.54 -6.76 9.77
N GLU A 57 -10.40 -7.50 8.66
CA GLU A 57 -9.27 -8.43 8.46
C GLU A 57 -7.94 -7.69 8.48
N THR A 58 -7.85 -6.54 7.80
CA THR A 58 -6.65 -5.72 7.81
C THR A 58 -6.33 -5.17 9.19
N ARG A 59 -7.34 -4.80 10.00
CA ARG A 59 -7.12 -4.39 11.39
C ARG A 59 -6.48 -5.51 12.21
N ARG A 60 -7.05 -6.72 12.15
CA ARG A 60 -6.48 -7.89 12.85
C ARG A 60 -5.05 -8.18 12.42
N VAL A 61 -4.77 -8.12 11.12
CA VAL A 61 -3.41 -8.30 10.62
C VAL A 61 -2.49 -7.20 11.16
N LEU A 62 -2.89 -5.93 11.18
CA LEU A 62 -2.07 -4.85 11.72
C LEU A 62 -1.77 -5.02 13.23
N ASP A 63 -2.71 -5.57 13.99
CA ASP A 63 -2.57 -5.83 15.43
C ASP A 63 -1.52 -6.92 15.74
N GLU A 64 -1.17 -7.76 14.76
CA GLU A 64 -0.13 -8.77 14.90
C GLU A 64 1.28 -8.20 14.74
N TYR A 65 1.47 -6.94 14.38
CA TYR A 65 2.79 -6.34 14.10
C TYR A 65 3.01 -5.11 14.96
N GLU A 66 4.25 -4.77 15.27
CA GLU A 66 4.58 -3.49 15.92
C GLU A 66 5.01 -2.40 14.93
N SER A 67 5.66 -2.78 13.84
CA SER A 67 6.36 -1.86 12.93
C SER A 67 6.04 -2.08 11.46
N ALA A 68 6.05 -1.00 10.70
CA ALA A 68 5.92 -1.00 9.25
C ALA A 68 6.77 0.13 8.62
N VAL A 69 7.04 0.02 7.32
CA VAL A 69 7.66 1.08 6.52
C VAL A 69 6.59 1.65 5.59
N LEU A 70 6.28 2.93 5.79
CA LEU A 70 5.39 3.70 4.93
C LEU A 70 6.23 4.37 3.84
N ILE A 71 5.85 4.14 2.59
CA ILE A 71 6.55 4.57 1.37
C ILE A 71 5.72 5.66 0.71
N HIS A 72 6.35 6.75 0.27
CA HIS A 72 5.72 7.89 -0.39
C HIS A 72 6.30 8.09 -1.80
N CYS A 73 5.41 8.11 -2.79
CA CYS A 73 5.71 8.41 -4.19
C CYS A 73 4.72 9.48 -4.69
N PRO A 74 5.13 10.73 -4.93
CA PRO A 74 4.30 11.71 -5.61
C PRO A 74 4.17 11.37 -7.11
N SER A 75 3.08 11.80 -7.75
CA SER A 75 2.93 11.67 -9.19
C SER A 75 4.10 12.34 -9.92
N GLY A 76 4.63 11.69 -10.95
CA GLY A 76 5.79 12.17 -11.70
C GLY A 76 7.15 11.80 -11.09
N SER A 77 7.21 11.10 -9.96
CA SER A 77 8.48 10.63 -9.36
C SER A 77 9.18 9.51 -10.14
N GLY A 78 8.56 8.99 -11.21
CA GLY A 78 9.10 7.89 -12.01
C GLY A 78 8.99 6.51 -11.35
N SER A 79 8.37 6.39 -10.17
CA SER A 79 8.17 5.11 -9.49
C SER A 79 6.87 5.11 -8.69
N MET A 80 6.20 3.96 -8.66
CA MET A 80 4.93 3.78 -7.96
C MET A 80 5.06 2.77 -6.81
N PRO A 81 4.26 2.87 -5.74
CA PRO A 81 4.31 1.92 -4.63
C PRO A 81 4.12 0.46 -5.08
N GLY A 82 3.33 0.21 -6.13
CA GLY A 82 3.15 -1.13 -6.70
C GLY A 82 4.41 -1.80 -7.23
N GLU A 83 5.46 -1.04 -7.56
CA GLU A 83 6.75 -1.57 -8.02
C GLU A 83 7.75 -1.75 -6.87
N ILE A 84 7.66 -0.89 -5.84
CA ILE A 84 8.60 -0.85 -4.70
C ILE A 84 8.19 -1.88 -3.65
N VAL A 85 6.91 -1.91 -3.28
CA VAL A 85 6.39 -2.72 -2.16
C VAL A 85 6.74 -4.20 -2.29
N PRO A 86 6.53 -4.90 -3.42
CA PRO A 86 6.85 -6.32 -3.52
C PRO A 86 8.35 -6.61 -3.43
N LYS A 87 9.20 -5.68 -3.93
CA LYS A 87 10.66 -5.80 -3.85
C LYS A 87 11.14 -5.60 -2.43
N LEU A 88 10.61 -4.60 -1.73
CA LEU A 88 10.96 -4.29 -0.35
C LEU A 88 10.45 -5.38 0.61
N GLU A 89 9.26 -5.92 0.38
CA GLU A 89 8.74 -7.09 1.10
C GLU A 89 9.69 -8.29 0.96
N ARG A 90 10.10 -8.61 -0.27
CA ARG A 90 11.08 -9.69 -0.52
C ARG A 90 12.41 -9.41 0.18
N GLU A 91 12.91 -8.18 0.13
CA GLU A 91 14.15 -7.79 0.82
C GLU A 91 14.03 -7.97 2.34
N ALA A 92 12.91 -7.56 2.93
CA ALA A 92 12.66 -7.73 4.35
C ALA A 92 12.58 -9.22 4.75
N PHE A 93 11.84 -10.02 3.98
CA PHE A 93 11.74 -11.46 4.19
C PHE A 93 13.11 -12.15 4.16
N LEU A 94 13.92 -11.88 3.12
CA LEU A 94 15.27 -12.46 2.99
C LEU A 94 16.23 -11.99 4.08
N ALA A 95 15.92 -10.90 4.76
CA ALA A 95 16.72 -10.37 5.85
C ALA A 95 16.28 -10.84 7.24
N GLY A 96 15.37 -11.82 7.31
CA GLY A 96 14.95 -12.51 8.53
C GLY A 96 13.57 -12.10 9.07
N TYR A 97 12.90 -11.13 8.47
CA TYR A 97 11.57 -10.68 8.89
C TYR A 97 10.49 -11.54 8.24
N TYR A 98 10.27 -12.72 8.81
CA TYR A 98 9.50 -13.80 8.20
C TYR A 98 8.01 -13.48 8.04
N LYS A 99 7.48 -12.46 8.74
CA LYS A 99 6.10 -11.99 8.60
C LYS A 99 5.96 -10.86 7.59
N ALA A 100 7.02 -10.46 6.90
CA ALA A 100 6.97 -9.31 5.99
C ALA A 100 5.83 -9.41 4.97
N PHE A 101 5.00 -8.37 4.91
CA PHE A 101 3.86 -8.30 4.00
C PHE A 101 3.58 -6.87 3.52
N GLY A 102 3.30 -6.72 2.23
CA GLY A 102 3.17 -5.43 1.56
C GLY A 102 1.75 -5.08 1.11
N PHE A 103 1.40 -3.80 1.26
CA PHE A 103 0.25 -3.15 0.67
C PHE A 103 0.70 -2.08 -0.32
N ALA A 104 0.22 -2.14 -1.56
CA ALA A 104 0.55 -1.21 -2.64
C ALA A 104 -0.39 0.01 -2.66
N SER A 105 -0.45 0.72 -3.79
CA SER A 105 -1.36 1.84 -4.05
C SER A 105 -2.10 1.61 -5.35
N GLY A 106 -3.40 1.92 -5.38
CA GLY A 106 -4.22 1.88 -6.58
C GLY A 106 -4.53 0.47 -7.09
N PRO A 107 -5.41 0.35 -8.10
CA PRO A 107 -5.65 -0.91 -8.77
C PRO A 107 -4.38 -1.48 -9.41
N CYS A 108 -4.20 -2.81 -9.34
CA CYS A 108 -3.05 -3.47 -9.96
C CYS A 108 -3.02 -3.27 -11.48
N GLY A 109 -1.88 -2.84 -12.01
CA GLY A 109 -1.65 -2.59 -13.44
C GLY A 109 -0.92 -3.70 -14.20
N LEU A 110 -0.58 -4.83 -13.56
CA LEU A 110 0.32 -5.85 -14.13
C LEU A 110 -0.22 -6.60 -15.35
N CYS A 111 -1.54 -6.65 -15.52
CA CYS A 111 -2.19 -7.30 -16.65
C CYS A 111 -3.20 -6.36 -17.29
N GLN A 112 -3.45 -6.52 -18.59
CA GLN A 112 -4.51 -5.75 -19.26
C GLN A 112 -5.90 -6.11 -18.71
N ARG A 113 -6.18 -7.41 -18.55
CA ARG A 113 -7.40 -7.95 -17.96
C ARG A 113 -7.06 -8.97 -16.88
N CYS A 114 -7.62 -8.81 -15.68
CA CYS A 114 -7.44 -9.77 -14.60
C CYS A 114 -8.37 -10.98 -14.76
N SER A 115 -7.88 -12.19 -14.51
CA SER A 115 -8.66 -13.43 -14.62
C SER A 115 -9.72 -13.58 -13.52
N LEU A 116 -9.52 -12.90 -12.39
CA LEU A 116 -10.32 -13.01 -11.15
C LEU A 116 -10.41 -14.43 -10.56
N LYS A 117 -9.61 -15.38 -11.07
CA LYS A 117 -9.53 -16.76 -10.57
C LYS A 117 -8.21 -17.01 -9.85
N ALA A 118 -7.11 -16.77 -10.55
CA ALA A 118 -5.76 -16.91 -10.04
C ALA A 118 -4.87 -15.82 -10.62
N CYS A 119 -4.03 -15.22 -9.79
CA CYS A 119 -3.11 -14.19 -10.24
C CYS A 119 -1.97 -14.80 -11.07
N ALA A 120 -1.71 -14.27 -12.27
CA ALA A 120 -0.56 -14.65 -13.07
C ALA A 120 0.76 -14.04 -12.57
N HIS A 121 0.70 -13.10 -11.62
CA HIS A 121 1.85 -12.37 -11.08
C HIS A 121 1.89 -12.38 -9.53
N PRO A 122 1.83 -13.56 -8.88
CA PRO A 122 1.70 -13.64 -7.42
C PRO A 122 2.90 -13.07 -6.66
N ALA A 123 4.08 -13.05 -7.28
CA ALA A 123 5.30 -12.47 -6.70
C ALA A 123 5.30 -10.93 -6.68
N GLN A 124 4.41 -10.29 -7.45
CA GLN A 124 4.38 -8.83 -7.64
C GLN A 124 3.06 -8.21 -7.17
N ALA A 125 1.94 -8.91 -7.37
CA ALA A 125 0.63 -8.36 -7.06
C ALA A 125 0.44 -8.24 -5.55
N ARG A 126 0.20 -7.02 -5.06
CA ARG A 126 -0.17 -6.76 -3.66
C ARG A 126 -1.48 -5.97 -3.58
N PRO A 127 -2.32 -6.22 -2.57
CA PRO A 127 -3.53 -5.43 -2.36
C PRO A 127 -3.15 -3.98 -2.08
N ALA A 128 -3.95 -3.03 -2.55
CA ALA A 128 -3.69 -1.62 -2.26
C ALA A 128 -4.07 -1.29 -0.80
N MET A 129 -3.46 -0.24 -0.24
CA MET A 129 -3.79 0.24 1.10
C MET A 129 -5.30 0.56 1.22
N GLU A 130 -5.83 1.36 0.31
CA GLU A 130 -7.23 1.76 0.28
C GLU A 130 -8.17 0.58 -0.06
N ALA A 131 -7.71 -0.34 -0.91
CA ALA A 131 -8.44 -1.57 -1.20
C ALA A 131 -8.58 -2.47 0.04
N SER A 132 -7.65 -2.35 0.99
CA SER A 132 -7.60 -3.12 2.24
C SER A 132 -8.22 -2.33 3.41
N GLY A 133 -8.97 -1.27 3.13
CA GLY A 133 -9.65 -0.50 4.17
C GLY A 133 -8.74 0.42 5.00
N ILE A 134 -7.48 0.61 4.60
CA ILE A 134 -6.57 1.56 5.26
C ILE A 134 -6.94 2.98 4.86
N ASP A 135 -7.19 3.83 5.86
CA ASP A 135 -7.33 5.27 5.73
C ASP A 135 -5.95 5.88 5.45
N VAL A 136 -5.62 5.95 4.15
CA VAL A 136 -4.33 6.47 3.66
C VAL A 136 -4.12 7.93 4.08
N PHE A 137 -5.18 8.74 4.10
CA PHE A 137 -5.10 10.15 4.48
C PHE A 137 -4.68 10.32 5.93
N ARG A 138 -5.38 9.65 6.85
CA ARG A 138 -5.07 9.72 8.28
C ARG A 138 -3.70 9.10 8.58
N THR A 139 -3.38 7.98 7.93
CA THR A 139 -2.09 7.28 8.10
C THR A 139 -0.91 8.13 7.65
N ALA A 140 -0.96 8.69 6.43
CA ALA A 140 0.10 9.55 5.91
C ALA A 140 0.27 10.84 6.73
N ARG A 141 -0.84 11.49 7.14
CA ARG A 141 -0.80 12.66 8.02
C ARG A 141 -0.18 12.35 9.38
N ALA A 142 -0.53 11.22 10.00
CA ALA A 142 0.05 10.80 11.26
C ALA A 142 1.56 10.52 11.17
N ALA A 143 2.06 10.13 9.99
CA ALA A 143 3.48 9.96 9.69
C ALA A 143 4.18 11.27 9.27
N GLY A 144 3.45 12.39 9.18
CA GLY A 144 3.96 13.68 8.73
C GLY A 144 4.36 13.69 7.24
N PHE A 145 3.61 12.99 6.40
CA PHE A 145 3.73 13.06 4.94
C PHE A 145 2.62 13.94 4.32
N PRO A 146 2.85 14.55 3.15
CA PRO A 146 1.89 15.43 2.51
C PRO A 146 0.78 14.65 1.80
N ILE A 147 -0.48 14.89 2.15
CA ILE A 147 -1.60 14.34 1.40
C ILE A 147 -2.83 15.25 1.51
N GLU A 148 -3.34 15.67 0.36
CA GLU A 148 -4.51 16.53 0.27
C GLU A 148 -5.46 16.03 -0.81
N VAL A 149 -6.74 16.38 -0.67
CA VAL A 149 -7.75 16.07 -1.69
C VAL A 149 -7.48 16.96 -2.90
N VAL A 150 -7.12 16.33 -4.01
CA VAL A 150 -6.92 17.02 -5.28
C VAL A 150 -8.23 17.64 -5.78
N ARG A 151 -8.13 18.82 -6.40
CA ARG A 151 -9.29 19.63 -6.83
C ARG A 151 -9.45 19.69 -8.35
N ALA A 152 -8.43 19.28 -9.09
CA ALA A 152 -8.42 19.27 -10.55
C ALA A 152 -7.58 18.08 -11.08
N PRO A 153 -7.79 17.65 -12.34
CA PRO A 153 -7.12 16.46 -12.91
C PRO A 153 -5.60 16.58 -13.03
N ASP A 154 -5.08 17.79 -13.15
CA ASP A 154 -3.67 18.14 -13.30
C ASP A 154 -2.93 18.29 -11.96
N CYS A 155 -3.67 18.26 -10.84
CA CYS A 155 -3.08 18.32 -9.52
C CYS A 155 -2.17 17.12 -9.26
N SER A 156 -0.97 17.38 -8.75
CA SER A 156 -0.05 16.32 -8.32
C SER A 156 -0.68 15.47 -7.20
N GLN A 157 -0.60 14.16 -7.36
CA GLN A 157 -1.18 13.17 -6.45
C GLN A 157 -0.09 12.57 -5.56
N ASN A 158 -0.45 12.14 -4.36
CA ASN A 158 0.46 11.47 -3.43
C ASN A 158 0.04 10.02 -3.28
N TYR A 159 0.92 9.10 -3.65
CA TYR A 159 0.71 7.66 -3.55
C TYR A 159 1.52 7.08 -2.40
N TYR A 160 0.92 6.11 -1.72
CA TYR A 160 1.50 5.50 -0.53
C TYR A 160 1.46 3.98 -0.61
N GLY A 161 2.54 3.35 -0.16
CA GLY A 161 2.60 1.91 0.08
C GLY A 161 3.04 1.63 1.50
N LEU A 162 2.76 0.43 1.99
CA LEU A 162 3.09 0.01 3.35
C LEU A 162 3.73 -1.37 3.29
N VAL A 163 4.82 -1.59 4.02
CA VAL A 163 5.40 -2.92 4.24
C VAL A 163 5.45 -3.17 5.74
N LEU A 164 4.71 -4.17 6.22
CA LEU A 164 4.79 -4.64 7.60
C LEU A 164 6.13 -5.37 7.79
N ILE A 165 6.84 -5.11 8.89
CA ILE A 165 8.18 -5.65 9.12
C ILE A 165 8.28 -6.20 10.54
N GLU A 166 8.31 -7.53 10.62
CA GLU A 166 8.57 -8.33 11.82
C GLU A 166 8.99 -9.74 11.39
#